data_AF-A0A925VQJ0-F1
#
_entry.id   AF-A0A925VQJ0-F1
#
_cell.length_a   1.000
_cell.length_b   1.000
_cell.length_c   1.000
_cell.angle_alpha   90.00
_cell.angle_beta   90.00
_cell.angle_gamma   90.00
#
_symmetry.space_group_name_H-M   'P 1'
#
loop_
_entity.id
_entity.type
_entity.pdbx_description
1 polymer ?
#
loop_
_entity_poly.entity_id
_entity_poly.type
_entity_poly.pdbx_seq_one_letter_code
_entity_poly.pdbx_strand_id
1 'polypeptide(L)'
;MAISTEVAAQRTPVWLALSELYLDTELLDADYKRIALVLREAGLNWAEAEAINTNEVAPVVIHNLLSVAGEWSGFDEEWLVTSIMRCNKPPKLLGSRRLWWYFVRRMLKSSLVQLQPYTAE
;
A
#
# COMPACT_ATOMS: atom_id res chain seq x y z
N MET A 1 11.40 10.81 9.67
CA MET A 1 10.71 11.27 10.88
C MET A 1 9.84 10.12 11.33
N ALA A 2 9.80 9.78 12.63
CA ALA A 2 8.86 8.76 13.10
C ALA A 2 7.42 9.25 12.87
N ILE A 3 6.53 8.38 12.40
CA ILE A 3 5.12 8.71 12.22
C ILE A 3 4.51 8.84 13.62
N SER A 4 3.87 9.98 13.92
CA SER A 4 3.19 10.16 15.21
C SER A 4 1.93 9.31 15.29
N THR A 5 1.46 9.01 16.50
CA THR A 5 0.25 8.22 16.73
C THR A 5 -1.01 8.88 16.14
N GLU A 6 -1.11 10.21 16.21
CA GLU A 6 -2.20 11.00 15.60
C GLU A 6 -2.26 10.79 14.08
N VAL A 7 -1.11 10.89 13.41
CA VAL A 7 -1.00 10.71 11.95
C VAL A 7 -1.23 9.24 11.59
N ALA A 8 -0.75 8.31 12.42
CA ALA A 8 -1.00 6.88 12.23
C ALA A 8 -2.50 6.57 12.26
N ALA A 9 -3.24 7.08 13.25
CA ALA A 9 -4.68 6.88 13.35
C ALA A 9 -5.44 7.37 12.10
N GLN A 10 -5.05 8.51 11.53
CA GLN A 10 -5.64 9.02 10.28
C GLN A 10 -5.24 8.20 9.05
N ARG A 11 -4.08 7.55 9.08
CA ARG A 11 -3.54 6.75 7.96
C ARG A 11 -3.90 5.28 8.01
N THR A 12 -4.34 4.75 9.16
CA THR A 12 -4.72 3.34 9.30
C THR A 12 -5.69 2.87 8.21
N PRO A 13 -6.79 3.58 7.89
CA PRO A 13 -7.70 3.14 6.83
C PRO A 13 -7.01 3.05 5.45
N VAL A 14 -6.14 4.01 5.15
CA VAL A 14 -5.37 4.07 3.90
C VAL A 14 -4.36 2.91 3.83
N TRP A 15 -3.65 2.63 4.93
CA TRP A 15 -2.69 1.53 4.99
C TRP A 15 -3.37 0.18 4.82
N LEU A 16 -4.50 -0.04 5.48
CA LEU A 16 -5.30 -1.25 5.33
C LEU A 16 -5.74 -1.43 3.88
N ALA A 17 -6.40 -0.42 3.29
CA ALA A 17 -6.91 -0.50 1.92
C ALA A 17 -5.80 -0.75 0.88
N LEU A 18 -4.65 -0.08 1.02
CA LEU A 18 -3.50 -0.30 0.11
C LEU A 18 -2.82 -1.65 0.34
N SER A 19 -2.85 -2.20 1.55
CA SER A 19 -2.24 -3.50 1.86
C SER A 19 -2.94 -4.65 1.13
N GLU A 20 -4.23 -4.49 0.81
CA GLU A 20 -4.99 -5.50 0.08
C GLU A 20 -4.46 -5.79 -1.32
N LEU A 21 -3.76 -4.82 -1.93
CA LEU A 21 -3.08 -4.99 -3.22
C LEU A 21 -1.97 -6.06 -3.18
N TYR A 22 -1.60 -6.54 -1.99
CA TYR A 22 -0.53 -7.51 -1.75
C TYR A 22 -1.04 -8.85 -1.25
N LEU A 23 -2.36 -9.05 -1.13
CA LEU A 23 -2.94 -10.34 -0.73
C LEU A 23 -2.80 -11.36 -1.86
N ASP A 24 -2.71 -12.63 -1.49
CA ASP A 24 -2.77 -13.77 -2.42
C ASP A 24 -4.22 -14.11 -2.79
N THR A 25 -4.96 -13.06 -3.18
CA THR A 25 -6.37 -13.11 -3.55
C THR A 25 -6.57 -12.25 -4.79
N GLU A 26 -7.35 -12.75 -5.73
CA GLU A 26 -7.75 -11.96 -6.90
C GLU A 26 -8.75 -10.87 -6.47
N LEU A 27 -8.32 -9.61 -6.58
CA LEU A 27 -9.19 -8.46 -6.36
C LEU A 27 -10.15 -8.29 -7.54
N LEU A 28 -11.42 -8.03 -7.23
CA LEU A 28 -12.47 -7.72 -8.18
C LEU A 28 -12.64 -6.21 -8.33
N ASP A 29 -13.39 -5.79 -9.36
CA ASP A 29 -13.67 -4.36 -9.63
C ASP A 29 -14.28 -3.62 -8.43
N ALA A 30 -15.14 -4.30 -7.66
CA ALA A 30 -15.74 -3.75 -6.44
C ALA A 30 -14.70 -3.47 -5.35
N ASP A 31 -13.64 -4.28 -5.26
CA ASP A 31 -12.56 -4.09 -4.30
C ASP A 31 -11.75 -2.85 -4.66
N TYR A 32 -11.38 -2.69 -5.95
CA TYR A 32 -10.69 -1.49 -6.42
C TYR A 32 -11.51 -0.22 -6.18
N LYS A 33 -12.82 -0.26 -6.42
CA LYS A 33 -13.73 0.86 -6.10
C LYS A 33 -13.74 1.20 -4.61
N ARG A 34 -13.81 0.20 -3.74
CA ARG A 34 -13.78 0.40 -2.29
C ARG A 34 -12.43 0.97 -1.84
N ILE A 35 -11.31 0.44 -2.34
CA ILE A 35 -9.97 0.95 -2.04
C ILE A 35 -9.86 2.41 -2.48
N ALA A 36 -10.29 2.73 -3.70
CA ALA A 36 -10.27 4.10 -4.20
C ALA A 36 -11.15 5.06 -3.40
N LEU A 37 -12.33 4.60 -2.94
CA LEU A 37 -13.21 5.39 -2.06
C LEU A 37 -12.48 5.77 -0.76
N VAL A 38 -11.80 4.81 -0.12
CA VAL A 38 -11.01 5.09 1.10
C VAL A 38 -9.93 6.13 0.85
N LEU A 39 -9.21 6.03 -0.29
CA LEU A 39 -8.18 7.02 -0.65
C LEU A 39 -8.78 8.41 -0.84
N ARG A 40 -9.95 8.51 -1.48
CA ARG A 40 -10.66 9.77 -1.71
C ARG A 40 -11.20 10.38 -0.42
N GLU A 41 -11.78 9.57 0.46
CA GLU A 41 -12.29 10.03 1.77
C GLU A 41 -11.15 10.52 2.67
N ALA A 42 -9.95 9.96 2.52
CA ALA A 42 -8.73 10.45 3.15
C ALA A 42 -8.17 11.73 2.49
N GLY A 43 -8.79 12.23 1.41
CA GLY A 43 -8.39 13.44 0.70
C GLY A 43 -7.12 13.29 -0.12
N LEU A 44 -6.72 12.06 -0.46
CA LEU A 44 -5.47 11.78 -1.17
C LEU A 44 -5.66 11.85 -2.68
N ASN A 45 -4.74 12.54 -3.36
CA ASN A 45 -4.61 12.38 -4.80
C ASN A 45 -3.83 11.11 -5.16
N TRP A 46 -3.85 10.74 -6.44
CA TRP A 46 -3.17 9.54 -6.93
C TRP A 46 -1.67 9.50 -6.62
N ALA A 47 -0.96 10.62 -6.79
CA ALA A 47 0.49 10.67 -6.55
C ALA A 47 0.82 10.49 -5.05
N GLU A 48 -0.03 11.02 -4.17
CA GLU A 48 0.07 10.81 -2.73
C GLU A 48 -0.20 9.35 -2.38
N ALA A 49 -1.26 8.74 -2.92
CA ALA A 49 -1.57 7.34 -2.70
C ALA A 49 -0.43 6.41 -3.17
N GLU A 50 0.14 6.63 -4.36
CA GLU A 50 1.30 5.86 -4.83
C GLU A 50 2.52 6.05 -3.92
N ALA A 51 2.75 7.27 -3.44
CA ALA A 51 3.85 7.56 -2.52
C ALA A 51 3.66 6.87 -1.17
N ILE A 52 2.45 6.87 -0.60
CA ILE A 52 2.14 6.17 0.65
C ILE A 52 2.32 4.66 0.46
N ASN A 53 1.71 4.11 -0.60
CA ASN A 53 1.86 2.69 -0.91
C ASN A 53 3.34 2.29 -1.00
N THR A 54 4.13 3.01 -1.80
CA THR A 54 5.51 2.64 -2.10
C THR A 54 6.46 2.85 -0.91
N ASN A 55 6.24 3.87 -0.09
CA ASN A 55 7.17 4.25 0.97
C ASN A 55 6.78 3.71 2.35
N GLU A 56 5.51 3.41 2.59
CA GLU A 56 4.97 3.04 3.90
C GLU A 56 4.45 1.58 3.90
N VAL A 57 3.60 1.22 2.94
CA VAL A 57 2.90 -0.09 2.93
C VAL A 57 3.75 -1.20 2.29
N ALA A 58 4.19 -1.01 1.04
CA ALA A 58 5.00 -1.96 0.28
C ALA A 58 6.21 -2.54 1.06
N PRO A 59 7.00 -1.73 1.80
CA PRO A 59 8.15 -2.25 2.54
C PRO A 59 7.78 -3.32 3.57
N VAL A 60 6.56 -3.28 4.08
CA VAL A 60 6.05 -4.21 5.09
C VAL A 60 5.47 -5.44 4.44
N VAL A 61 4.64 -5.30 3.39
CA VAL A 61 3.80 -6.42 2.88
C VAL A 61 4.21 -6.99 1.52
N ILE A 62 5.15 -6.39 0.77
CA ILE A 62 5.50 -6.86 -0.58
C ILE A 62 6.04 -8.29 -0.63
N HIS A 63 6.57 -8.79 0.49
CA HIS A 63 7.06 -10.15 0.60
C HIS A 63 5.93 -11.19 0.45
N ASN A 64 4.67 -10.81 0.72
CA ASN A 64 3.52 -11.69 0.56
C ASN A 64 3.34 -12.14 -0.90
N LEU A 65 3.55 -11.22 -1.86
CA LEU A 65 3.53 -11.50 -3.30
C LEU A 65 4.71 -12.36 -3.79
N LEU A 66 5.74 -12.54 -2.96
CA LEU A 66 6.90 -13.37 -3.26
C LEU A 66 6.79 -14.77 -2.61
N SER A 67 5.76 -15.00 -1.79
CA SER A 67 5.47 -16.28 -1.18
C SER A 67 4.83 -17.23 -2.19
N VAL A 68 5.03 -18.54 -2.01
CA VAL A 68 4.36 -19.57 -2.80
C VAL A 68 2.87 -19.69 -2.41
N ALA A 69 2.56 -19.38 -1.16
CA ALA A 69 1.21 -19.20 -0.65
C ALA A 69 1.25 -18.01 0.32
N GLY A 70 0.71 -16.88 -0.09
CA GLY A 70 0.66 -15.66 0.71
C GLY A 70 -0.57 -15.64 1.63
N GLU A 71 -0.61 -14.65 2.51
CA GLU A 71 -1.82 -14.26 3.23
C GLU A 71 -2.91 -13.85 2.22
N TRP A 72 -4.12 -14.39 2.39
CA TRP A 72 -5.27 -14.21 1.50
C TRP A 72 -6.48 -13.59 2.22
N SER A 73 -6.51 -13.64 3.56
CA SER A 73 -7.65 -13.25 4.39
C SER A 73 -7.61 -11.81 4.89
N GLY A 74 -6.51 -11.11 4.64
CA GLY A 74 -6.24 -9.76 5.15
C GLY A 74 -5.08 -9.75 6.13
N PHE A 75 -4.45 -8.59 6.30
CA PHE A 75 -3.42 -8.40 7.31
C PHE A 75 -4.06 -7.96 8.63
N ASP A 76 -3.55 -8.45 9.75
CA ASP A 76 -3.93 -7.94 11.07
C ASP A 76 -3.60 -6.45 11.19
N GLU A 77 -4.59 -5.65 11.62
CA GLU A 77 -4.49 -4.20 11.65
C GLU A 77 -3.39 -3.72 12.61
N GLU A 78 -3.36 -4.25 13.84
CA GLU A 78 -2.39 -3.84 14.85
C GLU A 78 -0.96 -4.17 14.40
N TRP A 79 -0.77 -5.36 13.84
CA TRP A 79 0.49 -5.79 13.24
C TRP A 79 0.91 -4.89 12.09
N LEU A 80 0.01 -4.58 11.15
CA LEU A 80 0.31 -3.76 9.98
C LEU A 80 0.73 -2.35 10.41
N VAL A 81 -0.09 -1.69 11.23
CA VAL A 81 0.15 -0.33 11.75
C VAL A 81 1.48 -0.28 12.49
N THR A 82 1.71 -1.20 13.42
CA THR A 82 2.95 -1.24 14.21
C THR A 82 4.18 -1.48 13.33
N SER A 83 4.05 -2.33 12.33
CA SER A 83 5.13 -2.65 11.39
C SER A 83 5.48 -1.46 10.50
N ILE A 84 4.48 -0.75 9.97
CA ILE A 84 4.68 0.47 9.17
C ILE A 84 5.34 1.57 10.02
N MET A 85 4.85 1.80 11.24
CA MET A 85 5.42 2.80 12.14
C MET A 85 6.88 2.51 12.50
N ARG A 86 7.26 1.22 12.60
CA ARG A 86 8.65 0.78 12.80
C ARG A 86 9.52 1.01 11.56
N CYS A 87 8.93 0.91 10.37
CA CYS A 87 9.59 1.10 9.08
C CYS A 87 9.69 2.59 8.71
N ASN A 88 10.41 3.38 9.53
CA ASN A 88 10.45 4.85 9.44
C ASN A 88 11.35 5.43 8.31
N LYS A 89 11.85 4.58 7.40
CA LYS A 89 12.70 4.97 6.28
C LYS A 89 12.24 4.26 5.00
N PRO A 90 12.03 5.01 3.91
CA PRO A 90 11.66 4.41 2.64
C PRO A 90 12.80 3.52 2.12
N PRO A 91 12.51 2.34 1.55
CA PRO A 91 13.53 1.38 1.16
C PRO A 91 14.40 1.88 0.03
N LYS A 92 15.52 1.18 -0.14
CA LYS A 92 16.40 1.31 -1.29
C LYS A 92 16.59 -0.08 -1.89
N LEU A 93 16.44 -0.18 -3.20
CA LEU A 93 16.83 -1.37 -3.94
C LEU A 93 18.17 -1.07 -4.61
N LEU A 94 19.18 -1.90 -4.37
CA LEU A 94 20.55 -1.67 -4.87
C LEU A 94 21.06 -0.24 -4.56
N GLY A 95 20.77 0.25 -3.35
CA GLY A 95 21.15 1.61 -2.92
C GLY A 95 20.31 2.75 -3.53
N SER A 96 19.37 2.47 -4.43
CA SER A 96 18.56 3.47 -5.14
C SER A 96 17.08 3.43 -4.73
N ARG A 97 16.55 4.60 -4.33
CA ARG A 97 15.11 4.79 -4.11
C ARG A 97 14.31 4.71 -5.41
N ARG A 98 14.90 5.16 -6.52
CA ARG A 98 14.25 5.11 -7.84
C ARG A 98 14.04 3.66 -8.30
N LEU A 99 15.04 2.81 -8.07
CA LEU A 99 14.92 1.37 -8.39
C LEU A 99 13.90 0.68 -7.51
N TRP A 100 13.82 1.04 -6.22
CA TRP A 100 12.75 0.56 -5.34
C TRP A 100 11.37 0.96 -5.87
N TRP A 101 11.20 2.24 -6.21
CA TRP A 101 9.95 2.76 -6.78
C TRP A 101 9.54 2.02 -8.06
N TYR A 102 10.51 1.83 -8.97
CA TYR A 102 10.28 1.07 -10.19
C TYR A 102 9.90 -0.39 -9.90
N PHE A 103 10.56 -1.03 -8.93
CA PHE A 103 10.27 -2.39 -8.53
C PHE A 103 8.84 -2.55 -8.00
N VAL A 104 8.41 -1.71 -7.05
CA VAL A 104 7.05 -1.76 -6.48
C VAL A 104 6.00 -1.52 -7.57
N ARG A 105 6.16 -0.50 -8.40
CA ARG A 105 5.26 -0.24 -9.54
C ARG A 105 5.19 -1.40 -10.50
N ARG A 106 6.30 -2.08 -10.76
CA ARG A 106 6.34 -3.24 -11.66
C ARG A 106 5.59 -4.43 -11.06
N MET A 107 5.73 -4.67 -9.75
CA MET A 107 5.01 -5.74 -9.04
C MET A 107 3.50 -5.50 -9.05
N LEU A 108 3.06 -4.25 -8.82
CA LEU A 108 1.65 -3.89 -8.74
C LEU A 108 1.05 -3.37 -10.05
N LYS A 109 1.73 -3.55 -11.19
CA LYS A 109 1.31 -2.93 -12.46
C LYS A 109 -0.17 -3.20 -12.77
N SER A 110 -0.61 -4.44 -12.59
CA SER A 110 -1.99 -4.86 -12.85
C SER A 110 -2.98 -4.11 -11.95
N SER A 111 -2.73 -4.12 -10.65
CA SER A 111 -3.59 -3.51 -9.64
C SER A 111 -3.63 -1.99 -9.75
N LEU A 112 -2.50 -1.33 -10.02
CA LEU A 112 -2.44 0.13 -10.19
C LEU A 112 -3.22 0.58 -11.43
N VAL A 113 -3.19 -0.19 -12.52
CA VAL A 113 -3.97 0.10 -13.73
C VAL A 113 -5.48 0.01 -13.45
N GLN A 114 -5.91 -0.95 -12.62
CA GLN A 114 -7.33 -1.07 -12.25
C GLN A 114 -7.77 -0.02 -11.23
N LEU A 115 -6.88 0.42 -10.34
CA LEU A 115 -7.18 1.40 -9.31
C LEU A 115 -7.21 2.85 -9.85
N GLN A 116 -6.32 3.19 -10.79
CA GLN A 116 -6.13 4.56 -11.26
C GLN A 116 -7.43 5.26 -11.74
N PRO A 117 -8.32 4.63 -12.53
CA PRO A 117 -9.55 5.27 -13.01
C PRO A 117 -10.47 5.78 -11.90
N TYR A 118 -10.46 5.14 -10.73
CA TYR A 118 -11.33 5.46 -9.60
C TYR A 118 -10.77 6.56 -8.69
N THR A 119 -9.52 6.95 -8.93
CA THR A 119 -8.82 7.98 -8.15
C THR A 119 -8.71 9.32 -8.89
N ALA A 120 -9.20 9.37 -10.14
CA ALA A 120 -9.22 10.57 -10.98
C ALA A 120 -10.60 11.23 -10.93
N GLU A 121 -10.85 12.07 -9.91
CA GLU A 121 -11.89 13.11 -9.90
C GLU A 121 -11.34 14.39 -9.27
#